data_AF-A0A3D2VX09-F1
#
_entry.id   AF-A0A3D2VX09-F1
#
_cell.length_a   1.000
_cell.length_b   1.000
_cell.length_c   1.000
_cell.angle_alpha   90.00
_cell.angle_beta   90.00
_cell.angle_gamma   90.00
#
_symmetry.space_group_name_H-M   'P 1'
#
loop_
_entity.id
_entity.type
_entity.pdbx_description
1 polymer ?
#
loop_
_entity_poly.entity_id
_entity_poly.type
_entity_poly.pdbx_seq_one_letter_code
_entity_poly.pdbx_strand_id
1 'polypeptide(L)'
;MRLGLIIVLGSIALAACGQGAPNAYPQEARTHFESTCPPESEVCVCTWERITRAMPYEEYEAALARMRERGLMDPRVTRARGWCLEHHES
;
A
#
# COMPACT_ATOMS: atom_id res chain seq x y z
N MET A 1 5.04 29.59 42.83
CA MET A 1 3.80 29.52 42.04
C MET A 1 3.94 30.58 40.95
N ARG A 2 4.03 30.30 39.65
CA ARG A 2 3.25 29.37 38.83
C ARG A 2 4.13 28.89 37.66
N LEU A 3 4.25 27.57 37.53
CA LEU A 3 4.91 26.88 36.43
C LEU A 3 4.09 27.15 35.16
N GLY A 4 4.65 27.86 34.19
CA GLY A 4 4.06 28.07 32.87
C GLY A 4 4.38 26.88 31.96
N LEU A 5 3.53 25.87 32.00
CA LEU A 5 3.62 24.63 31.22
C LEU A 5 3.31 24.94 29.74
N ILE A 6 4.34 25.08 28.90
CA ILE A 6 4.19 25.11 27.44
C ILE A 6 4.18 23.67 26.95
N ILE A 7 2.97 23.11 26.74
CA ILE A 7 2.77 21.84 26.05
C ILE A 7 2.95 22.12 24.55
N VAL A 8 4.14 21.86 24.02
CA VAL A 8 4.32 21.71 22.58
C VAL A 8 3.86 20.29 22.23
N LEU A 9 2.62 20.19 21.72
CA LEU A 9 2.11 19.02 21.02
C LEU A 9 2.88 18.87 19.70
N GLY A 10 4.08 18.29 19.80
CA GLY A 10 4.90 17.90 18.67
C GLY A 10 4.44 16.53 18.17
N SER A 11 3.88 16.52 16.97
CA SER A 11 3.41 15.38 16.18
C SER A 11 4.30 14.14 16.35
N ILE A 12 3.76 13.10 16.99
CA ILE A 12 4.36 11.77 16.96
C ILE A 12 4.09 11.23 15.57
N ALA A 13 5.04 11.44 14.66
CA ALA A 13 5.15 10.62 13.47
C ALA A 13 5.44 9.20 13.97
N LEU A 14 4.43 8.32 13.92
CA LEU A 14 4.66 6.90 14.09
C LEU A 14 5.67 6.48 13.01
N ALA A 15 6.90 6.21 13.45
CA ALA A 15 7.83 5.43 12.68
C ALA A 15 7.17 4.08 12.42
N ALA A 16 6.59 3.91 11.24
CA ALA A 16 6.19 2.62 10.74
C ALA A 16 7.48 1.80 10.59
N CYS A 17 7.77 0.98 11.59
CA CYS A 17 8.81 -0.04 11.54
C CYS A 17 8.38 -1.12 10.55
N GLY A 18 8.64 -0.85 9.28
CA GLY A 18 8.53 -1.77 8.18
C GLY A 18 9.26 -1.10 7.05
N GLN A 19 10.21 -1.78 6.41
CA GLN A 19 10.98 -1.27 5.28
C GLN A 19 9.99 -0.68 4.26
N GLY A 20 9.77 0.64 4.35
CA GLY A 20 8.63 1.27 3.71
C GLY A 20 8.78 1.15 2.21
N ALA A 21 7.71 0.74 1.53
CA ALA A 21 7.71 0.73 0.09
C ALA A 21 8.21 2.08 -0.45
N PRO A 22 9.04 2.09 -1.51
CA PRO A 22 9.71 3.28 -1.98
C PRO A 22 8.74 4.38 -2.44
N ASN A 23 7.48 4.03 -2.70
CA ASN A 23 6.40 4.98 -2.94
C ASN A 23 5.49 5.06 -1.71
N ALA A 24 5.20 6.28 -1.26
CA ALA A 24 4.23 6.51 -0.20
C ALA A 24 2.81 6.29 -0.73
N TYR A 25 2.07 5.38 -0.11
CA TYR A 25 0.65 5.15 -0.38
C TYR A 25 -0.18 5.61 0.83
N PRO A 26 -1.34 6.25 0.61
CA PRO A 26 -2.24 6.59 1.70
C PRO A 26 -2.78 5.31 2.35
N GLN A 27 -3.06 5.37 3.66
CA GLN A 27 -3.53 4.22 4.41
C GLN A 27 -4.88 3.72 3.87
N GLU A 28 -5.71 4.62 3.36
CA GLU A 28 -7.00 4.30 2.75
C GLU A 28 -6.84 3.40 1.51
N ALA A 29 -5.80 3.60 0.71
CA ALA A 29 -5.52 2.75 -0.44
C ALA A 29 -5.15 1.32 -0.03
N ARG A 30 -4.36 1.20 1.05
CA ARG A 30 -4.03 -0.10 1.65
C ARG A 30 -5.28 -0.81 2.17
N THR A 31 -6.11 -0.10 2.93
CA THR A 31 -7.38 -0.64 3.43
C THR A 31 -8.30 -1.09 2.29
N HIS A 32 -8.37 -0.31 1.20
CA HIS A 32 -9.18 -0.69 0.04
C HIS A 32 -8.65 -1.95 -0.64
N PHE A 33 -7.33 -2.05 -0.85
CA PHE A 33 -6.70 -3.27 -1.36
C PHE A 33 -7.02 -4.48 -0.45
N GLU A 34 -6.83 -4.31 0.86
CA GLU A 34 -7.03 -5.35 1.88
C GLU A 34 -8.50 -5.81 1.99
N SER A 35 -9.46 -4.98 1.57
CA SER A 35 -10.87 -5.38 1.50
C SER A 35 -11.14 -6.52 0.51
N THR A 36 -10.26 -6.69 -0.47
CA THR A 36 -10.33 -7.77 -1.48
C THR A 36 -9.20 -8.79 -1.35
N CYS A 37 -8.10 -8.41 -0.68
CA CYS A 37 -6.91 -9.22 -0.53
C CYS A 37 -6.44 -9.16 0.95
N PRO A 38 -6.99 -10.01 1.84
CA PRO A 38 -6.76 -9.89 3.28
C PRO A 38 -5.29 -10.02 3.68
N PRO A 39 -4.83 -9.29 4.71
CA PRO A 39 -3.43 -9.29 5.15
C PRO A 39 -2.96 -10.62 5.74
N GLU A 40 -3.88 -11.55 6.05
CA GLU A 40 -3.56 -12.91 6.48
C GLU A 40 -3.03 -13.78 5.34
N SER A 41 -3.22 -13.36 4.08
CA SER A 41 -2.68 -14.05 2.90
C SER A 41 -1.29 -13.52 2.57
N GLU A 42 -0.30 -14.42 2.58
CA GLU A 42 1.08 -14.09 2.18
C GLU A 42 1.15 -13.56 0.74
N VAL A 43 0.32 -14.11 -0.16
CA VAL A 43 0.19 -13.63 -1.54
C VAL A 43 -0.28 -12.17 -1.57
N CYS A 44 -1.24 -11.80 -0.72
CA CYS A 44 -1.78 -10.44 -0.66
C CYS A 44 -0.75 -9.44 -0.14
N VAL A 45 -0.05 -9.79 0.95
CA VAL A 45 1.05 -8.98 1.48
C VAL A 45 2.14 -8.79 0.44
N CYS A 46 2.60 -9.87 -0.19
CA CYS A 46 3.58 -9.84 -1.28
C CYS A 46 3.11 -8.94 -2.44
N THR A 47 1.85 -9.08 -2.85
CA THR A 47 1.29 -8.35 -3.99
C THR A 47 1.28 -6.85 -3.70
N TRP A 48 0.82 -6.45 -2.51
CA TRP A 48 0.82 -5.06 -2.06
C TRP A 48 2.22 -4.47 -2.12
N GLU A 49 3.20 -5.11 -1.47
CA GLU A 49 4.57 -4.60 -1.42
C GLU A 49 5.20 -4.47 -2.82
N ARG A 50 4.88 -5.37 -3.74
CA ARG A 50 5.37 -5.31 -5.13
C ARG A 50 4.71 -4.19 -5.92
N ILE A 51 3.41 -3.95 -5.75
CA ILE A 51 2.71 -2.82 -6.37
C ILE A 51 3.34 -1.51 -5.91
N THR A 52 3.47 -1.32 -4.59
CA THR A 52 4.02 -0.10 -4.00
C THR A 52 5.50 0.10 -4.31
N ARG A 53 6.23 -0.94 -4.73
CA ARG A 53 7.59 -0.83 -5.27
C ARG A 53 7.62 -0.47 -6.76
N ALA A 54 6.63 -0.93 -7.52
CA ALA A 54 6.62 -0.83 -8.98
C ALA A 54 6.03 0.48 -9.53
N MET A 55 5.20 1.17 -8.75
CA MET A 55 4.54 2.40 -9.19
C MET A 55 4.15 3.33 -8.02
N PRO A 56 4.11 4.65 -8.25
CA PRO A 56 3.55 5.61 -7.29
C PRO A 56 2.02 5.48 -7.20
N TYR A 57 1.44 6.04 -6.14
CA TYR A 57 0.02 5.92 -5.84
C TYR A 57 -0.88 6.49 -6.95
N GLU A 58 -0.50 7.62 -7.55
CA GLU A 58 -1.26 8.27 -8.62
C GLU A 58 -1.36 7.38 -9.87
N GLU A 59 -0.28 6.64 -10.18
CA GLU A 59 -0.28 5.68 -11.28
C GLU A 59 -1.14 4.45 -10.97
N TYR A 60 -1.15 4.01 -9.72
CA TYR A 60 -2.02 2.93 -9.27
C TYR A 60 -3.50 3.32 -9.35
N GLU A 61 -3.88 4.50 -8.89
CA GLU A 61 -5.25 5.01 -9.02
C GLU A 61 -5.65 5.16 -10.48
N ALA A 62 -4.76 5.66 -11.33
CA ALA A 62 -5.00 5.74 -12.77
C ALA A 62 -5.17 4.34 -13.39
N ALA A 63 -4.43 3.33 -12.92
CA ALA A 63 -4.60 1.95 -13.33
C ALA A 63 -5.96 1.38 -12.90
N LEU A 64 -6.39 1.63 -11.67
CA LEU A 64 -7.71 1.22 -11.18
C LEU A 64 -8.84 1.91 -11.95
N ALA A 65 -8.69 3.19 -12.30
CA ALA A 65 -9.64 3.91 -13.15
C ALA A 65 -9.75 3.26 -14.54
N ARG A 66 -8.61 2.98 -15.20
CA ARG A 66 -8.59 2.29 -16.50
C ARG A 66 -9.21 0.89 -16.44
N MET A 67 -8.99 0.15 -15.36
CA MET A 67 -9.62 -1.15 -15.15
C MET A 67 -11.14 -1.01 -15.07
N ARG A 68 -11.65 -0.03 -14.32
CA ARG A 68 -13.10 0.23 -14.20
C ARG A 68 -13.72 0.68 -15.52
N GLU A 69 -13.02 1.49 -16.29
CA GLU A 69 -13.51 2.03 -17.56
C GLU A 69 -13.42 1.02 -18.72
N ARG A 70 -12.34 0.25 -18.77
CA ARG A 70 -11.96 -0.54 -19.97
C ARG A 70 -11.80 -2.03 -19.70
N GLY A 71 -11.91 -2.47 -18.45
CA GLY A 71 -11.70 -3.87 -18.04
C GLY A 71 -10.24 -4.32 -18.09
N LEU A 72 -9.27 -3.41 -18.27
CA LEU A 72 -7.86 -3.75 -18.44
C LEU A 72 -7.03 -3.22 -17.26
N MET A 73 -6.43 -4.15 -16.51
CA MET A 73 -5.51 -3.83 -15.42
C MET A 73 -4.11 -3.47 -15.93
N ASP A 74 -3.39 -2.62 -15.20
CA ASP A 74 -2.00 -2.30 -15.52
C ASP A 74 -1.12 -3.57 -15.45
N PRO A 75 -0.30 -3.86 -16.47
CA PRO A 75 0.52 -5.06 -16.51
C PRO A 75 1.48 -5.20 -15.31
N ARG A 76 1.91 -4.10 -14.68
CA ARG A 76 2.75 -4.16 -13.47
C ARG A 76 1.98 -4.74 -12.28
N VAL A 77 0.70 -4.41 -12.14
CA VAL A 77 -0.17 -4.96 -11.09
C VAL A 77 -0.39 -6.46 -11.34
N THR A 78 -0.72 -6.84 -12.58
CA THR A 78 -0.89 -8.25 -12.95
C THR A 78 0.38 -9.07 -12.73
N ARG A 79 1.55 -8.54 -13.12
CA ARG A 79 2.84 -9.20 -12.88
C ARG A 79 3.20 -9.29 -11.41
N ALA A 80 2.89 -8.27 -10.61
CA ALA A 80 3.11 -8.30 -9.16
C ALA A 80 2.35 -9.48 -8.53
N ARG A 81 1.06 -9.61 -8.84
CA ARG A 81 0.23 -10.72 -8.35
C ARG A 81 0.72 -12.07 -8.87
N GLY A 82 0.98 -12.19 -10.17
CA GLY A 82 1.43 -13.44 -10.79
C GLY A 82 2.70 -13.98 -10.14
N TRP A 83 3.70 -13.11 -9.93
CA TRP A 83 4.92 -13.50 -9.23
C TRP A 83 4.64 -13.99 -7.81
N CYS A 84 3.77 -13.31 -7.05
CA CYS A 84 3.45 -13.71 -5.68
C CYS A 84 2.71 -15.05 -5.61
N LEU A 85 1.79 -15.31 -6.55
CA LEU A 85 1.12 -16.62 -6.65
C LEU A 85 2.15 -17.73 -6.90
N GLU A 86 3.05 -17.53 -7.86
CA GLU A 86 4.11 -18.50 -8.20
C GLU A 86 5.07 -18.82 -7.05
N HIS A 87 5.24 -17.90 -6.09
CA HIS A 87 6.24 -18.02 -5.02
C HIS A 87 5.66 -18.25 -3.62
N HIS A 88 4.33 -18.18 -3.45
CA HIS A 88 3.66 -18.33 -2.16
C HIS A 88 2.42 -19.24 -2.17
N GLU A 89 1.99 -19.76 -3.33
CA GLU A 89 1.01 -20.86 -3.35
C GLU A 89 1.73 -22.19 -3.17
N SER A 90 1.54 -22.82 -2.00
CA SER A 90 2.03 -24.17 -1.67
C SER A 90 0.95 -25.00 -0.99
#